data_AF-A0A8X6J186-F1
#
_entry.id   AF-A0A8X6J186-F1
#
_cell.length_a   1.000
_cell.length_b   1.000
_cell.length_c   1.000
_cell.angle_alpha   90.00
_cell.angle_beta   90.00
_cell.angle_gamma   90.00
#
_symmetry.space_group_name_H-M   'P 1'
#
loop_
_entity.id
_entity.type
_entity.pdbx_description
1 polymer ?
#
loop_
_entity_poly.entity_id
_entity_poly.type
_entity_poly.pdbx_seq_one_letter_code
_entity_poly.pdbx_strand_id
1 'polypeptide(L)'
;MPLETAQLLSNVFSTALKVQNPFVSIINQNIEVPYRLTHNNHPCSLWARQSEGTFRWLIKYGKELCTEYTWRYKRKHKSEEVINWCDSNKDLLIFQSTDIQAFVQALPDRYKCSSPITAYRKYYLHEKMRFAKWEKGREAPDWIIGNHCTTVISQ
;
A
#
# COMPACT_ATOMS: atom_id res chain seq x y z
N MET A 1 2.43 1.57 5.02
CA MET A 1 2.73 1.08 6.39
C MET A 1 1.74 -0.06 6.68
N PRO A 2 2.09 -1.05 7.53
CA PRO A 2 1.25 -2.23 7.72
C PRO A 2 -0.21 -1.94 8.09
N LEU A 3 -0.45 -0.93 8.94
CA LEU A 3 -1.80 -0.55 9.38
C LEU A 3 -2.69 -0.07 8.23
N GLU A 4 -2.21 0.88 7.44
CA GLU A 4 -2.92 1.48 6.32
C GLU A 4 -3.17 0.45 5.22
N THR A 5 -2.20 -0.43 4.97
CA THR A 5 -2.39 -1.54 4.03
C THR A 5 -3.50 -2.49 4.50
N ALA A 6 -3.52 -2.85 5.79
CA ALA A 6 -4.58 -3.68 6.35
C ALA A 6 -5.96 -3.00 6.32
N GLN A 7 -6.02 -1.68 6.53
CA GLN A 7 -7.25 -0.90 6.38
C GLN A 7 -7.74 -0.90 4.92
N LEU A 8 -6.85 -0.66 3.95
CA LEU A 8 -7.20 -0.71 2.53
C LEU A 8 -7.75 -2.08 2.11
N LEU A 9 -7.12 -3.18 2.58
CA LEU A 9 -7.59 -4.54 2.30
C LEU A 9 -8.96 -4.81 2.95
N SER A 10 -9.13 -4.47 4.23
CA SER A 10 -10.40 -4.64 4.95
C SER A 10 -11.54 -3.81 4.33
N ASN A 11 -11.22 -2.63 3.79
CA ASN A 11 -12.18 -1.79 3.08
C ASN A 11 -12.75 -2.52 1.85
N VAL A 12 -11.96 -3.31 1.13
CA VAL A 12 -12.46 -4.06 -0.04
C VAL A 12 -13.59 -5.00 0.35
N PHE A 13 -13.39 -5.80 1.41
CA PHE A 13 -14.43 -6.68 1.96
C PHE A 13 -15.63 -5.89 2.48
N SER A 14 -15.38 -4.84 3.28
CA SER A 14 -16.46 -4.03 3.84
C SER A 14 -17.31 -3.37 2.74
N THR A 15 -16.69 -2.89 1.68
CA THR A 15 -17.38 -2.27 0.55
C THR A 15 -18.16 -3.31 -0.23
N ALA A 16 -17.58 -4.48 -0.52
CA ALA A 16 -18.30 -5.57 -1.20
C ALA A 16 -19.52 -6.07 -0.42
N LEU A 17 -19.49 -6.04 0.92
CA LEU A 17 -20.60 -6.43 1.79
C LEU A 17 -21.69 -5.35 1.91
N LYS A 18 -21.31 -4.08 2.03
CA LYS A 18 -22.21 -3.01 2.48
C LYS A 18 -22.68 -2.08 1.38
N VAL A 19 -22.00 -2.07 0.24
CA VAL A 19 -22.22 -1.08 -0.82
C VAL A 19 -22.24 -1.79 -2.15
N GLN A 20 -23.24 -1.49 -2.98
CA GLN A 20 -23.22 -1.95 -4.36
C GLN A 20 -21.98 -1.40 -5.08
N ASN A 21 -21.13 -2.28 -5.58
CA ASN A 21 -19.86 -1.92 -6.20
C ASN A 21 -19.75 -2.58 -7.58
N PRO A 22 -19.43 -1.83 -8.64
CA PRO A 22 -19.37 -2.38 -9.98
C PRO A 22 -18.15 -3.27 -10.24
N PHE A 23 -17.12 -3.23 -9.37
CA PHE A 23 -15.84 -3.92 -9.59
C PHE A 23 -15.68 -5.19 -8.75
N VAL A 24 -16.32 -5.25 -7.58
CA VAL A 24 -16.17 -6.35 -6.64
C VAL A 24 -17.49 -6.67 -5.92
N SER A 25 -17.80 -7.95 -5.82
CA SER A 25 -18.89 -8.49 -5.00
C SER A 25 -18.36 -9.61 -4.09
N ILE A 26 -19.23 -10.15 -3.23
CA ILE A 26 -18.84 -11.20 -2.28
C ILE A 26 -19.89 -12.32 -2.23
N ILE A 27 -19.42 -13.57 -2.20
CA ILE A 27 -20.30 -14.76 -2.25
C ILE A 27 -20.96 -15.12 -0.91
N ASN A 28 -20.34 -14.77 0.21
CA ASN A 28 -20.82 -15.09 1.55
C ASN A 28 -20.93 -13.80 2.38
N GLN A 29 -22.15 -13.48 2.81
CA GLN A 29 -22.43 -12.26 3.58
C GLN A 29 -22.20 -12.41 5.09
N ASN A 30 -21.96 -13.62 5.59
CA ASN A 30 -21.78 -13.89 7.02
C ASN A 30 -20.30 -13.95 7.42
N ILE A 31 -19.55 -12.89 7.10
CA ILE A 31 -18.16 -12.73 7.55
C ILE A 31 -18.00 -11.44 8.35
N GLU A 32 -17.20 -11.50 9.41
CA GLU A 32 -16.84 -10.33 10.20
C GLU A 32 -15.50 -9.76 9.70
N VAL A 33 -15.55 -8.56 9.12
CA VAL A 33 -14.35 -7.89 8.59
C VAL A 33 -13.54 -7.28 9.76
N PRO A 34 -12.23 -7.60 9.90
CA PRO A 34 -11.47 -7.26 11.11
C PRO A 34 -11.34 -5.76 11.41
N TYR A 35 -11.25 -4.91 10.38
CA TYR A 35 -11.18 -3.46 10.55
C TYR A 35 -12.43 -2.77 10.01
N ARG A 36 -12.83 -1.70 10.70
CA ARG A 36 -13.93 -0.83 10.29
C ARG A 36 -13.61 -0.10 8.98
N LEU A 37 -14.61 0.07 8.13
CA LEU A 37 -14.53 0.83 6.89
C LEU A 37 -14.05 2.26 7.17
N THR A 38 -13.01 2.70 6.47
CA THR A 38 -12.43 4.03 6.64
C THR A 38 -11.94 4.59 5.30
N HIS A 39 -12.00 5.91 5.08
CA HIS A 39 -11.48 6.55 3.86
C HIS A 39 -11.93 5.86 2.53
N ASN A 40 -13.19 5.39 2.44
CA ASN A 40 -13.67 4.57 1.31
C ASN A 40 -13.53 5.25 -0.06
N ASN A 41 -13.58 6.59 -0.09
CA ASN A 41 -13.49 7.40 -1.30
C ASN A 41 -12.06 7.90 -1.58
N HIS A 42 -11.08 7.56 -0.74
CA HIS A 42 -9.69 7.92 -1.00
C HIS A 42 -9.19 7.20 -2.26
N PRO A 43 -8.36 7.83 -3.11
CA PRO A 43 -7.91 7.24 -4.37
C PRO A 43 -7.26 5.85 -4.21
N CYS A 44 -6.50 5.61 -3.15
CA CYS A 44 -5.95 4.27 -2.87
C CYS A 44 -7.01 3.23 -2.46
N SER A 45 -8.07 3.65 -1.76
CA SER A 45 -9.19 2.74 -1.39
C SER A 45 -10.01 2.36 -2.61
N LEU A 46 -10.17 3.29 -3.57
CA LEU A 46 -10.78 3.04 -4.87
C LEU A 46 -9.92 2.05 -5.66
N TRP A 47 -8.63 2.32 -5.78
CA TRP A 47 -7.68 1.45 -6.48
C TRP A 47 -7.66 0.02 -5.92
N ALA A 48 -7.60 -0.14 -4.59
CA ALA A 48 -7.50 -1.44 -3.93
C ALA A 48 -8.62 -2.44 -4.30
N ARG A 49 -9.79 -1.95 -4.73
CA ARG A 49 -10.97 -2.75 -5.07
C ARG A 49 -11.27 -2.86 -6.57
N GLN A 50 -10.44 -2.28 -7.43
CA GLN A 50 -10.71 -2.24 -8.88
C GLN A 50 -10.56 -3.61 -9.55
N SER A 51 -9.65 -4.46 -9.06
CA SER A 51 -9.38 -5.77 -9.65
C SER A 51 -8.74 -6.74 -8.66
N GLU A 52 -8.81 -8.03 -9.00
CA GLU A 52 -8.19 -9.09 -8.23
C GLU A 52 -6.66 -8.95 -8.21
N GLY A 53 -6.04 -8.65 -9.37
CA GLY A 53 -4.59 -8.47 -9.47
C GLY A 53 -4.08 -7.35 -8.57
N THR A 54 -4.85 -6.26 -8.46
CA THR A 54 -4.54 -5.14 -7.57
C THR A 54 -4.66 -5.54 -6.10
N PHE A 55 -5.73 -6.23 -5.75
CA PHE A 55 -5.97 -6.71 -4.38
C PHE A 55 -4.89 -7.70 -3.92
N ARG A 56 -4.55 -8.70 -4.76
CA ARG A 56 -3.49 -9.67 -4.49
C ARG A 56 -2.11 -9.03 -4.40
N TRP A 57 -1.83 -8.04 -5.26
CA TRP A 57 -0.59 -7.25 -5.13
C TRP A 57 -0.51 -6.55 -3.77
N LEU A 58 -1.62 -5.95 -3.32
CA LEU A 58 -1.67 -5.23 -2.04
C LEU A 58 -1.51 -6.18 -0.84
N ILE A 59 -2.04 -7.40 -0.91
CA ILE A 59 -1.78 -8.45 0.09
C ILE A 59 -0.28 -8.75 0.16
N LYS A 60 0.34 -9.07 -0.99
CA LYS A 60 1.77 -9.40 -1.04
C LYS A 60 2.61 -8.26 -0.50
N TYR A 61 2.34 -7.03 -0.95
CA TYR A 61 3.01 -5.83 -0.46
C TYR A 61 2.85 -5.64 1.05
N GLY A 62 1.64 -5.85 1.59
CA GLY A 62 1.38 -5.79 3.02
C GLY A 62 2.18 -6.82 3.83
N LYS A 63 2.30 -8.06 3.33
CA LYS A 63 3.11 -9.09 3.97
C LYS A 63 4.59 -8.71 3.99
N GLU A 64 5.14 -8.19 2.89
CA GLU A 64 6.53 -7.72 2.85
C GLU A 64 6.77 -6.55 3.82
N LEU A 65 5.81 -5.64 3.97
CA LEU A 65 5.89 -4.59 4.99
C LEU A 65 5.92 -5.16 6.42
N CYS A 66 5.17 -6.24 6.70
CA CYS A 66 5.20 -6.92 7.99
C CYS A 66 6.50 -7.70 8.22
N THR A 67 7.04 -8.35 7.20
CA THR A 67 8.38 -8.97 7.24
C THR A 67 9.41 -7.91 7.61
N GLU A 68 9.35 -6.76 6.96
CA GLU A 68 10.32 -5.70 7.19
C GLU A 68 10.16 -5.01 8.54
N TYR A 69 8.93 -4.85 9.01
CA TYR A 69 8.65 -4.43 10.38
C TYR A 69 9.24 -5.42 11.40
N THR A 70 9.04 -6.72 11.19
CA THR A 70 9.55 -7.76 12.09
C THR A 70 11.07 -7.77 12.11
N TRP A 71 11.71 -7.61 10.95
CA TRP A 71 13.16 -7.45 10.87
C TRP A 71 13.64 -6.26 11.73
N ARG A 72 13.00 -5.10 11.56
CA ARG A 72 13.38 -3.83 12.22
C ARG A 72 13.10 -3.84 13.72
N TYR A 73 12.01 -4.44 14.19
CA TYR A 73 11.55 -4.31 15.58
C TYR A 73 11.57 -5.62 16.37
N LYS A 74 11.97 -6.73 15.75
CA LYS A 74 12.03 -8.08 16.35
C LYS A 74 10.73 -8.54 17.01
N ARG A 75 9.60 -8.04 16.49
CA ARG A 75 8.23 -8.39 16.90
C ARG A 75 7.28 -8.26 15.73
N LYS A 76 6.19 -9.03 15.74
CA LYS A 76 5.15 -8.96 14.70
C LYS A 76 4.33 -7.68 14.80
N HIS A 77 3.89 -7.16 13.66
CA HIS A 77 2.96 -6.03 13.63
C HIS A 77 1.54 -6.56 13.84
N LYS A 78 0.72 -5.92 14.69
CA LYS A 78 -0.66 -6.37 14.95
C LYS A 78 -1.50 -6.52 13.68
N SER A 79 -1.32 -5.61 12.71
CA SER A 79 -2.02 -5.66 11.42
C SER A 79 -1.59 -6.82 10.49
N GLU A 80 -0.53 -7.58 10.82
CA GLU A 80 -0.16 -8.79 10.08
C GLU A 80 -1.29 -9.83 10.14
N GLU A 81 -1.95 -9.98 11.29
CA GLU A 81 -3.10 -10.88 11.45
C GLU A 81 -4.26 -10.49 10.54
N VAL A 82 -4.52 -9.18 10.38
CA VAL A 82 -5.57 -8.67 9.49
C VAL A 82 -5.23 -8.88 8.02
N ILE A 83 -3.97 -8.68 7.63
CA ILE A 83 -3.51 -8.95 6.26
C ILE A 83 -3.62 -10.45 5.95
N ASN A 84 -3.25 -11.32 6.89
CA ASN A 84 -3.39 -12.76 6.75
C ASN A 84 -4.85 -13.19 6.68
N TRP A 85 -5.73 -12.58 7.48
CA TRP A 85 -7.17 -12.82 7.37
C TRP A 85 -7.69 -12.44 5.98
N CYS A 86 -7.28 -11.28 5.45
CA CYS A 86 -7.68 -10.85 4.10
C CYS A 86 -7.19 -11.83 3.03
N ASP A 87 -5.98 -12.35 3.17
CA ASP A 87 -5.42 -13.35 2.25
C ASP A 87 -6.16 -14.69 2.33
N SER A 88 -6.44 -15.20 3.53
CA SER A 88 -7.19 -16.44 3.71
C SER A 88 -8.63 -16.38 3.19
N ASN A 89 -9.21 -15.18 3.13
CA ASN A 89 -10.59 -14.96 2.71
C ASN A 89 -10.71 -14.35 1.30
N LYS A 90 -9.60 -14.14 0.58
CA LYS A 90 -9.59 -13.44 -0.72
C LYS A 90 -10.51 -14.09 -1.76
N ASP A 91 -10.65 -15.40 -1.72
CA ASP A 91 -11.44 -16.17 -2.70
C ASP A 91 -12.96 -16.05 -2.43
N LEU A 92 -13.37 -15.37 -1.35
CA LEU A 92 -14.77 -14.95 -1.16
C LEU A 92 -15.16 -13.76 -2.05
N LEU A 93 -14.17 -12.98 -2.50
CA LEU A 93 -14.38 -11.81 -3.35
C LEU A 93 -14.42 -12.23 -4.81
N ILE A 94 -15.44 -11.74 -5.54
CA ILE A 94 -15.53 -11.87 -6.99
C ILE A 94 -15.22 -10.51 -7.60
N PHE A 95 -14.09 -10.42 -8.30
CA PHE A 95 -13.71 -9.22 -9.05
C PHE A 95 -14.12 -9.36 -10.52
N GLN A 96 -14.42 -8.22 -11.17
CA GLN A 96 -14.73 -8.18 -12.60
C GLN A 96 -13.49 -8.21 -13.50
N SER A 97 -12.30 -7.97 -12.95
CA SER A 97 -11.03 -7.97 -13.68
C SER A 97 -9.94 -8.63 -12.86
N THR A 98 -9.03 -9.32 -13.55
CA THR A 98 -7.84 -9.97 -12.98
C THR A 98 -6.58 -9.11 -13.11
N ASP A 99 -6.59 -8.08 -13.95
CA ASP A 99 -5.39 -7.31 -14.29
C ASP A 99 -4.96 -6.39 -13.17
N ILE A 100 -3.66 -6.23 -12.94
CA ILE A 100 -3.16 -5.20 -12.04
C ILE A 100 -3.45 -3.80 -12.62
N GLN A 101 -4.07 -2.94 -11.83
CA GLN A 101 -4.38 -1.58 -12.25
C GLN A 101 -3.20 -0.64 -12.01
N ALA A 102 -3.10 0.40 -12.85
CA ALA A 102 -2.06 1.41 -12.71
C ALA A 102 -2.05 2.03 -11.30
N PHE A 103 -0.87 2.15 -10.70
CA PHE A 103 -0.74 2.68 -9.35
C PHE A 103 -1.16 4.14 -9.27
N VAL A 104 -2.01 4.45 -8.31
CA VAL A 104 -2.47 5.82 -8.05
C VAL A 104 -1.40 6.63 -7.32
N GLN A 105 -1.18 7.86 -7.77
CA GLN A 105 -0.24 8.80 -7.14
C GLN A 105 -0.98 9.74 -6.20
N ALA A 106 -1.11 9.33 -4.94
CA ALA A 106 -1.71 10.13 -3.86
C ALA A 106 -0.67 11.06 -3.22
N LEU A 107 -0.12 11.97 -4.02
CA LEU A 107 0.94 12.91 -3.67
C LEU A 107 0.74 14.26 -4.39
N PRO A 108 1.40 15.36 -3.98
CA PRO A 108 1.19 16.68 -4.59
C PRO A 108 1.48 16.72 -6.09
N ASP A 109 0.68 17.46 -6.87
CA ASP A 109 0.73 17.44 -8.34
C ASP A 109 2.11 17.71 -8.92
N ARG A 110 2.90 18.60 -8.31
CA ARG A 110 4.27 18.94 -8.73
C ARG A 110 5.25 17.74 -8.80
N TYR A 111 4.94 16.64 -8.12
CA TYR A 111 5.79 15.44 -8.12
C TYR A 111 5.24 14.33 -9.02
N LYS A 112 4.00 14.45 -9.52
CA LYS A 112 3.38 13.41 -10.34
C LYS A 112 4.09 13.28 -11.68
N CYS A 113 4.25 12.05 -12.16
CA CYS A 113 4.81 11.75 -13.48
C CYS A 113 4.34 10.38 -13.97
N SER A 114 4.75 9.94 -15.17
CA SER A 114 4.35 8.65 -15.73
C SER A 114 4.80 7.44 -14.90
N SER A 115 5.93 7.56 -14.19
CA SER A 115 6.46 6.51 -13.31
C SER A 115 6.07 6.76 -11.85
N PRO A 116 5.22 5.92 -11.24
CA PRO A 116 4.87 6.06 -9.82
C PRO A 116 6.10 5.93 -8.92
N ILE A 117 7.05 5.07 -9.28
CA ILE A 117 8.30 4.92 -8.52
C ILE A 117 9.09 6.23 -8.52
N THR A 118 9.27 6.85 -9.69
CA THR A 118 9.99 8.12 -9.81
C THR A 118 9.26 9.24 -9.06
N ALA A 119 7.93 9.31 -9.17
CA ALA A 119 7.11 10.31 -8.47
C ALA A 119 7.30 10.22 -6.94
N TYR A 120 7.18 9.01 -6.37
CA TYR A 120 7.34 8.81 -4.92
C TYR A 120 8.79 9.03 -4.46
N ARG A 121 9.80 8.61 -5.23
CA ARG A 121 11.21 8.90 -4.90
C ARG A 121 11.47 10.41 -4.81
N LYS A 122 11.02 11.17 -5.81
CA LYS A 122 11.12 12.64 -5.81
C LYS A 122 10.41 13.25 -4.60
N TYR A 123 9.19 12.81 -4.31
CA TYR A 123 8.45 13.27 -3.14
C TYR A 123 9.20 13.02 -1.83
N TYR A 124 9.79 11.84 -1.65
CA TYR A 124 10.55 11.52 -0.45
C TYR A 124 11.81 12.37 -0.32
N LEU A 125 12.59 12.51 -1.41
CA LEU A 125 13.82 13.33 -1.43
C LEU A 125 13.56 14.78 -1.03
N HIS A 126 12.48 15.39 -1.53
CA HIS A 126 12.22 16.81 -1.32
C HIS A 126 11.44 17.09 -0.03
N GLU A 127 10.55 16.19 0.40
CA GLU A 127 9.56 16.50 1.45
C GLU A 127 9.71 15.65 2.72
N LYS A 128 10.33 14.47 2.64
CA LYS A 128 10.30 13.46 3.71
C LYS A 128 11.66 13.08 4.27
N MET A 129 12.76 13.53 3.67
CA MET A 129 14.12 13.21 4.13
C MET A 129 14.37 13.61 5.58
N ARG A 130 13.74 14.69 6.08
CA ARG A 130 13.94 15.19 7.45
C ARG A 130 13.73 14.17 8.57
N PHE A 131 12.94 13.11 8.33
CA PHE A 131 12.68 12.06 9.31
C PHE A 131 13.07 10.65 8.81
N ALA A 132 13.67 10.56 7.62
CA ALA A 132 14.10 9.29 7.06
C ALA A 132 15.32 8.77 7.84
N LYS A 133 15.23 7.52 8.31
CA LYS A 133 16.23 6.89 9.17
C LYS A 133 16.52 5.46 8.74
N TRP A 134 17.77 5.22 8.35
CA TRP A 134 18.31 3.91 8.02
C TRP A 134 19.09 3.41 9.24
N GLU A 135 18.35 2.71 10.09
CA GLU A 135 18.82 2.19 11.37
C GLU A 135 18.41 0.71 11.44
N LYS A 136 18.95 -0.01 12.43
CA LYS A 136 18.57 -1.40 12.73
C LYS A 136 18.88 -2.38 11.60
N GLY A 137 20.08 -2.24 11.02
CA GLY A 137 20.62 -3.18 10.02
C GLY A 137 20.03 -3.02 8.62
N ARG A 138 19.66 -1.79 8.24
CA ARG A 138 19.27 -1.41 6.88
C ARG A 138 20.08 -0.20 6.44
N GLU A 139 20.65 -0.29 5.24
CA GLU A 139 21.34 0.81 4.60
C GLU A 139 20.36 1.74 3.88
N ALA A 140 20.82 2.94 3.56
CA ALA A 140 20.07 3.84 2.71
C ALA A 140 19.94 3.23 1.30
N PRO A 141 18.78 3.33 0.65
CA PRO A 141 18.62 2.83 -0.70
C PRO A 141 19.43 3.67 -1.69
N ASP A 142 19.90 3.04 -2.77
CA ASP A 142 20.81 3.65 -3.74
C ASP A 142 20.28 4.94 -4.37
N TRP A 143 18.96 5.04 -4.56
CA TRP A 143 18.32 6.24 -5.12
C TRP A 143 18.37 7.46 -4.20
N ILE A 144 18.81 7.29 -2.95
CA ILE A 144 19.13 8.39 -2.02
C ILE A 144 20.62 8.70 -2.06
N ILE A 145 21.47 7.66 -2.05
CA ILE A 145 22.94 7.80 -2.02
C ILE A 145 23.45 8.43 -3.33
N GLY A 146 22.89 8.06 -4.48
CA GLY A 146 23.29 8.54 -5.81
C GLY A 146 22.87 9.98 -6.15
N ASN A 147 22.17 10.70 -5.26
CA ASN A 147 21.78 12.11 -5.46
C ASN A 147 22.68 13.10 -4.70
N HIS A 148 23.81 12.64 -4.15
CA HIS A 148 24.83 13.49 -3.52
C HIS A 148 26.09 13.68 -4.40
N CYS A 149 25.88 14.17 -5.63
CA CYS A 149 26.88 14.82 -6.49
C CYS A 149 26.08 15.80 -7.36
N THR A 150 26.26 17.12 -7.39
CA THR A 150 27.45 17.96 -7.20
C THR A 150 26.95 19.39 -6.96
N THR A 151 27.23 20.00 -5.82
CA THR A 151 27.43 21.46 -5.79
C THR A 151 28.94 21.66 -5.84
N VAL A 152 29.50 21.57 -7.04
CA VAL A 152 30.78 22.22 -7.30
C VAL A 152 30.43 23.71 -7.34
N ILE A 153 30.76 24.44 -6.29
CA ILE A 153 30.83 25.89 -6.40
C ILE A 153 32.06 26.16 -7.25
N SER A 154 31.82 26.49 -8.52
CA SER A 154 32.82 27.08 -9.39
C SER A 154 32.93 28.57 -9.08
N GLN A 155 34.16 28.99 -8.79
CA GLN A 155 34.71 30.34 -8.64
C GLN A 155 34.38 31.08 -7.34
#